data_AF-A0A952S6J3-F1
#
_entry.id   AF-A0A952S6J3-F1
#
_cell.length_a   1.000
_cell.length_b   1.000
_cell.length_c   1.000
_cell.angle_alpha   90.00
_cell.angle_beta   90.00
_cell.angle_gamma   90.00
#
_symmetry.space_group_name_H-M   'P 1'
#
loop_
_entity.id
_entity.type
_entity.pdbx_description
1 polymer ?
#
loop_
_entity_poly.entity_id
_entity_poly.type
_entity_poly.pdbx_seq_one_letter_code
_entity_poly.pdbx_strand_id
1 'polypeptide(L)'
;MSRLLNEELKKVLPKLREQEGSKDPFVYAKFFFPASKWTWFVTEGNEQDNDFLFFGLVIGFESEWGYFTLRELEEVQVAGFRIERDLFFEPTSLGMLQI
;
A
#
# COMPACT_ATOMS: atom_id res chain seq x y z
N MET A 1 14.97 -3.41 9.59
CA MET A 1 13.55 -3.02 9.72
C MET A 1 13.14 -2.38 8.40
N SER A 2 11.97 -2.74 7.87
CA SER A 2 11.47 -2.17 6.61
C SER A 2 11.16 -0.68 6.77
N ARG A 3 11.35 0.10 5.70
CA ARG A 3 10.98 1.53 5.66
C ARG A 3 9.51 1.74 5.31
N LEU A 4 8.91 0.78 4.59
CA LEU A 4 7.53 0.84 4.14
C LEU A 4 6.57 0.27 5.19
N LEU A 5 6.96 -0.80 5.89
CA LEU A 5 6.12 -1.48 6.86
C LEU A 5 6.78 -1.54 8.24
N ASN A 6 6.29 -0.71 9.18
CA ASN A 6 6.68 -0.78 10.59
C ASN A 6 5.67 -1.61 11.41
N GLU A 7 6.05 -1.93 12.64
CA GLU A 7 5.21 -2.75 13.54
C GLU A 7 3.89 -2.07 13.93
N GLU A 8 3.79 -0.74 13.87
CA GLU A 8 2.54 -0.02 14.11
C GLU A 8 1.57 -0.20 12.95
N LEU A 9 2.03 -0.02 11.71
CA LEU A 9 1.21 -0.23 10.51
C LEU A 9 0.74 -1.69 10.41
N LYS A 10 1.61 -2.66 10.71
CA LYS A 10 1.23 -4.08 10.76
C LYS A 10 0.07 -4.37 11.72
N LYS A 11 0.01 -3.65 12.86
CA LYS A 11 -1.02 -3.88 13.88
C LYS A 11 -2.38 -3.30 13.52
N VAL A 12 -2.40 -2.23 12.73
CA VAL A 12 -3.65 -1.54 12.36
C VAL A 12 -4.22 -2.01 11.03
N LEU A 13 -3.40 -2.63 10.17
CA LEU A 13 -3.88 -3.19 8.91
C LEU A 13 -4.89 -4.32 9.16
N PRO A 14 -6.08 -4.26 8.53
CA PRO A 14 -6.97 -5.40 8.44
C PRO A 14 -6.28 -6.55 7.69
N LYS A 15 -6.63 -7.78 8.05
CA LYS A 15 -6.17 -8.95 7.30
C LYS A 15 -6.82 -8.97 5.92
N LEU A 16 -6.20 -9.71 4.99
CA LEU A 16 -6.74 -9.85 3.64
C LEU A 16 -8.19 -10.37 3.68
N ARG A 17 -9.05 -9.74 2.87
CA ARG A 17 -10.49 -10.02 2.72
C ARG A 17 -11.38 -9.56 3.88
N GLU A 18 -10.87 -8.86 4.90
CA GLU A 18 -11.71 -8.30 5.98
C GLU A 18 -12.60 -7.12 5.52
N GLN A 19 -12.24 -6.46 4.41
CA GLN A 19 -12.97 -5.38 3.77
C GLN A 19 -13.64 -5.80 2.44
N GLU A 20 -13.64 -7.09 2.11
CA GLU A 20 -14.24 -7.60 0.87
C GLU A 20 -15.74 -7.26 0.78
N GLY A 21 -16.17 -6.76 -0.37
CA GLY A 21 -17.55 -6.30 -0.59
C GLY A 21 -17.85 -4.89 -0.07
N SER A 22 -16.91 -4.24 0.62
CA SER A 22 -17.02 -2.81 0.92
C SER A 22 -16.96 -1.98 -0.37
N LYS A 23 -17.91 -1.06 -0.52
CA LYS A 23 -17.90 -0.07 -1.63
C LYS A 23 -17.00 1.13 -1.35
N ASP A 24 -16.64 1.33 -0.09
CA ASP A 24 -15.79 2.43 0.38
C ASP A 24 -14.80 1.89 1.43
N PRO A 25 -13.83 1.06 1.02
CA PRO A 25 -12.86 0.48 1.96
C PRO A 25 -11.99 1.57 2.57
N PHE A 26 -11.52 1.32 3.79
CA PHE A 26 -10.58 2.19 4.48
C PHE A 26 -9.16 1.92 4.00
N VAL A 27 -8.41 3.00 3.78
CA VAL A 27 -7.04 3.00 3.29
C VAL A 27 -6.13 3.39 4.45
N TYR A 28 -5.13 2.58 4.74
CA TYR A 28 -4.28 2.70 5.94
C TYR A 28 -2.88 3.21 5.65
N ALA A 29 -2.40 3.05 4.42
CA ALA A 29 -1.10 3.55 4.01
C ALA A 29 -1.11 3.95 2.55
N LYS A 30 -0.22 4.88 2.22
CA LYS A 30 0.08 5.29 0.86
C LYS A 30 1.58 5.10 0.62
N PHE A 31 1.91 4.26 -0.35
CA PHE A 31 3.25 4.16 -0.90
C PHE A 31 3.30 4.85 -2.26
N PHE A 32 4.42 5.45 -2.61
CA PHE A 32 4.56 6.14 -3.89
C PHE A 32 5.98 6.04 -4.42
N PHE A 33 6.12 6.09 -5.74
CA PHE A 33 7.42 6.15 -6.38
C PHE A 33 7.77 7.60 -6.76
N PRO A 34 8.80 8.22 -6.17
CA PRO A 34 9.08 9.65 -6.34
C PRO A 34 9.41 10.07 -7.78
N ALA A 35 9.91 9.14 -8.59
CA ALA A 35 10.29 9.41 -9.97
C ALA A 35 9.15 9.11 -10.98
N SER A 36 7.94 8.83 -10.52
CA SER A 36 6.76 8.66 -11.40
C SER A 36 5.46 9.01 -10.67
N LYS A 37 4.31 8.71 -11.29
CA LYS A 37 2.98 8.85 -10.66
C LYS A 37 2.50 7.58 -9.96
N TRP A 38 3.34 6.54 -9.92
CA TRP A 38 2.95 5.26 -9.33
C TRP A 38 2.68 5.41 -7.84
N THR A 39 1.48 5.00 -7.41
CA THR A 39 1.00 5.11 -6.04
C THR A 39 0.26 3.83 -5.65
N TRP A 40 0.49 3.32 -4.45
CA TRP A 40 -0.20 2.18 -3.87
C TRP A 40 -0.94 2.64 -2.61
N PHE A 41 -2.26 2.53 -2.64
CA PHE A 41 -3.13 2.78 -1.49
C PHE A 41 -3.48 1.44 -0.84
N VAL A 42 -2.91 1.19 0.34
CA VAL A 42 -3.03 -0.09 1.06
C VAL A 42 -4.33 -0.11 1.86
N THR A 43 -5.18 -1.10 1.62
CA THR A 43 -6.41 -1.32 2.40
C THR A 43 -6.25 -2.48 3.39
N GLU A 44 -5.50 -3.51 3.04
CA GLU A 44 -5.36 -4.74 3.84
C GLU A 44 -3.96 -5.33 3.67
N GLY A 45 -3.59 -6.22 4.59
CA GLY A 45 -2.44 -7.09 4.38
C GLY A 45 -2.13 -7.99 5.57
N ASN A 46 -1.41 -9.07 5.31
CA ASN A 46 -0.89 -9.94 6.36
C ASN A 46 0.41 -10.63 5.93
N GLU A 47 1.12 -11.21 6.90
CA GLU A 47 2.28 -12.05 6.63
C GLU A 47 1.87 -13.30 5.85
N GLN A 48 2.62 -13.62 4.80
CA GLN A 48 2.44 -14.79 3.94
C GLN A 48 3.79 -15.21 3.35
N ASP A 49 4.12 -16.51 3.40
CA ASP A 49 5.30 -17.09 2.71
C ASP A 49 6.66 -16.38 3.00
N ASN A 50 6.87 -15.95 4.25
CA ASN A 50 8.04 -15.15 4.69
C ASN A 50 8.14 -13.75 4.04
N ASP A 51 7.02 -13.20 3.59
CA ASP A 51 6.85 -11.84 3.11
C ASP A 51 5.59 -11.22 3.74
N PHE A 52 5.27 -10.00 3.37
CA PHE A 52 4.01 -9.35 3.69
C PHE A 52 3.24 -9.06 2.41
N LEU A 53 2.06 -9.66 2.27
CA LEU A 53 1.19 -9.45 1.12
C LEU A 53 0.19 -8.35 1.45
N PHE A 54 0.14 -7.33 0.59
CA PHE A 54 -0.84 -6.25 0.66
C PHE A 54 -1.94 -6.47 -0.37
N PHE A 55 -3.10 -5.86 -0.10
CA PHE A 55 -4.14 -5.62 -1.09
C PHE A 55 -4.53 -4.14 -1.05
N GLY A 56 -4.81 -3.58 -2.23
CA GLY A 56 -5.13 -2.17 -2.34
C GLY A 56 -5.34 -1.67 -3.76
N LEU A 57 -5.58 -0.36 -3.87
CA LEU A 57 -5.70 0.35 -5.14
C LEU A 57 -4.33 0.82 -5.61
N VAL A 58 -3.94 0.43 -6.81
CA VAL A 58 -2.69 0.83 -7.46
C VAL A 58 -3.02 1.81 -8.57
N ILE A 59 -2.40 2.99 -8.51
CA ILE A 59 -2.45 4.01 -9.55
C ILE A 59 -1.14 3.94 -10.31
N GLY A 60 -1.19 3.52 -11.57
CA GLY A 60 -0.03 3.43 -12.46
C GLY A 60 -0.35 3.98 -13.85
N PHE A 61 -0.27 3.11 -14.85
CA PHE A 61 -0.81 3.43 -16.19
C PHE A 61 -2.34 3.47 -16.19
N GLU A 62 -2.95 2.56 -15.43
CA GLU A 62 -4.37 2.53 -15.13
C GLU A 62 -4.55 2.43 -13.60
N SER A 63 -5.79 2.60 -13.13
CA SER A 63 -6.14 2.43 -11.72
C SER A 63 -6.74 1.04 -11.52
N GLU A 64 -6.08 0.21 -10.71
CA GLU A 64 -6.43 -1.20 -10.58
C GLU A 64 -6.39 -1.67 -9.13
N TRP A 65 -7.31 -2.55 -8.75
CA TRP A 65 -7.25 -3.26 -7.48
C TRP A 65 -6.36 -4.49 -7.63
N GLY A 66 -5.39 -4.66 -6.72
CA GLY A 66 -4.44 -5.74 -6.86
C GLY A 66 -3.69 -6.07 -5.59
N TYR A 67 -3.04 -7.22 -5.66
CA TYR A 67 -2.09 -7.69 -4.65
C TYR A 67 -0.68 -7.24 -5.02
N PHE A 68 0.13 -6.93 -4.02
CA PHE A 68 1.55 -6.61 -4.17
C PHE A 68 2.27 -6.94 -2.86
N THR A 69 3.54 -7.38 -2.95
CA THR A 69 4.30 -7.75 -1.76
C THR A 69 5.22 -6.63 -1.28
N LEU A 70 5.58 -6.67 0.01
CA LEU A 70 6.59 -5.77 0.55
C LEU A 70 7.91 -5.91 -0.19
N ARG A 71 8.35 -7.15 -0.47
CA ARG A 71 9.58 -7.41 -1.22
C ARG A 71 9.55 -6.78 -2.61
N GLU A 72 8.47 -6.95 -3.37
CA GLU A 72 8.33 -6.35 -4.70
C GLU A 72 8.54 -4.83 -4.65
N LEU A 73 7.92 -4.16 -3.68
CA LEU A 73 8.07 -2.71 -3.51
C LEU A 73 9.47 -2.28 -3.08
N GLU A 74 10.12 -3.05 -2.19
CA GLU A 74 11.47 -2.76 -1.70
C GLU A 74 12.57 -3.01 -2.74
N GLU A 75 12.32 -3.90 -3.69
CA GLU A 75 13.22 -4.21 -4.81
C GLU A 75 13.17 -3.15 -5.93
N VAL A 76 12.11 -2.33 -5.99
CA VAL A 76 12.02 -1.22 -6.95
C VAL A 76 13.09 -0.17 -6.65
N GLN A 77 14.08 -0.10 -7.55
CA GLN A 77 15.08 0.95 -7.58
C GLN A 77 15.35 1.39 -9.01
N VAL A 78 15.02 2.65 -9.34
CA VAL A 78 15.24 3.22 -10.67
C VAL A 78 15.91 4.58 -10.51
N ALA A 79 17.05 4.78 -11.20
CA ALA A 79 17.83 6.02 -11.17
C ALA A 79 18.16 6.53 -9.74
N GLY A 80 18.34 5.62 -8.78
CA GLY A 80 18.64 5.95 -7.38
C GLY A 80 17.42 6.24 -6.51
N PHE A 81 16.23 6.37 -7.10
CA PHE A 81 14.97 6.49 -6.37
C PHE A 81 14.44 5.10 -5.99
N ARG A 82 13.71 5.05 -4.88
CA ARG A 82 13.01 3.86 -4.36
C ARG A 82 11.57 4.23 -4.03
N ILE A 83 10.72 3.23 -3.82
CA ILE A 83 9.38 3.48 -3.29
C ILE A 83 9.49 3.99 -1.85
N GLU A 84 8.64 4.96 -1.52
CA GLU A 84 8.57 5.61 -0.23
C GLU A 84 7.17 5.46 0.37
N ARG A 85 7.08 5.51 1.71
CA ARG A 85 5.81 5.62 2.42
C ARG A 85 5.55 7.07 2.77
N ASP A 86 4.33 7.53 2.50
CA ASP A 86 3.86 8.83 2.96
C ASP A 86 3.60 8.78 4.47
N LEU A 87 4.47 9.42 5.26
CA LEU A 87 4.40 9.43 6.72
C LEU A 87 3.33 10.39 7.27
N PHE A 88 2.82 11.28 6.43
CA PHE A 88 1.76 12.24 6.79
C PHE A 88 0.39 11.79 6.29
N PHE A 89 0.32 10.65 5.61
CA PHE A 89 -0.94 10.06 5.21
C PHE A 89 -1.74 9.61 6.44
N GLU A 90 -2.89 10.22 6.63
CA GLU A 90 -3.85 9.79 7.65
C GLU A 90 -4.81 8.75 7.06
N PRO A 91 -5.02 7.61 7.75
CA PRO A 91 -5.97 6.62 7.31
C PRO A 91 -7.37 7.21 7.08
N THR A 92 -7.97 6.92 5.92
CA THR A 92 -9.26 7.50 5.50
C THR A 92 -10.01 6.54 4.58
N SER A 93 -11.31 6.76 4.37
CA SER A 93 -12.07 5.98 3.39
C SER A 93 -11.67 6.33 1.96
N LEU A 94 -11.77 5.35 1.06
CA LEU A 94 -11.39 5.48 -0.34
C LEU A 94 -12.04 6.70 -1.01
N GLY A 95 -13.33 6.94 -0.76
CA GLY A 95 -14.10 8.04 -1.34
C GLY A 95 -13.61 9.43 -0.91
N MET A 96 -12.79 9.52 0.14
CA MET A 96 -12.17 10.77 0.61
C MET A 96 -10.77 11.00 0.04
N LEU A 97 -10.20 10.03 -0.69
CA LEU A 97 -8.91 10.21 -1.32
C LEU A 97 -8.97 11.30 -2.40
N GLN A 98 -7.96 12.16 -2.40
CA GLN A 98 -7.67 13.06 -3.51
C GLN A 98 -6.65 12.35 -4.42
N ILE A 99 -7.16 11.66 -5.44
CA ILE A 99 -6.37 10.90 -6.43
C ILE A 99 -6.13 11.76 -7.67
#